data_AF-A0A538NZR5-F1
#
_entry.id   AF-A0A538NZR5-F1
#
_cell.length_a   1.000
_cell.length_b   1.000
_cell.length_c   1.000
_cell.angle_alpha   90.00
_cell.angle_beta   90.00
_cell.angle_gamma   90.00
#
_symmetry.space_group_name_H-M   'P 1'
#
loop_
_entity.id
_entity.type
_entity.pdbx_description
1 polymer ?
#
loop_
_entity_poly.entity_id
_entity_poly.type
_entity_poly.pdbx_seq_one_letter_code
_entity_poly.pdbx_strand_id
1 'polypeptide(L)'
;MGKINFGRVLLGGIVAGIILSVGEYVLNEKVLGAQMKTFFTAHKFAEPPGSFLPIPIGLTIVLGIVIVLGYAAIRPRFGAGAKTAIIAALFAWFGCYVYCGIINALLFGIPMNTMLIVLVWGLVEYIIAALVGAWLYKEG
;
A
#
# COMPACT_ATOMS: atom_id res chain seq x y z
N MET A 1 -3.09 -14.17 25.60
CA MET A 1 -2.93 -13.18 24.52
C MET A 1 -1.50 -12.69 24.55
N GLY A 2 -0.68 -13.04 23.55
CA GLY A 2 0.71 -12.57 23.49
C GLY A 2 0.73 -11.04 23.42
N LYS A 3 1.68 -10.39 24.12
CA LYS A 3 1.83 -8.93 24.06
C LYS A 3 2.33 -8.55 22.65
N ILE A 4 1.64 -7.61 22.00
CA ILE A 4 2.12 -7.06 20.74
C ILE A 4 3.41 -6.29 21.00
N ASN A 5 4.50 -6.70 20.36
CA ASN A 5 5.75 -5.96 20.40
C ASN A 5 5.67 -4.73 19.47
N PHE A 6 5.22 -3.60 20.02
CA PHE A 6 5.06 -2.35 19.25
C PHE A 6 6.36 -1.84 18.65
N GLY A 7 7.52 -2.06 19.29
CA GLY A 7 8.81 -1.68 18.71
C GLY A 7 9.11 -2.44 17.41
N ARG A 8 8.78 -3.74 17.38
CA ARG A 8 8.89 -4.57 16.18
C ARG A 8 7.82 -4.25 15.14
N VAL A 9 6.61 -3.87 15.55
CA VAL A 9 5.58 -3.36 14.63
C VAL A 9 6.07 -2.09 13.94
N LEU A 10 6.63 -1.14 14.70
CA LEU A 10 7.12 0.11 14.14
C LEU A 10 8.26 -0.14 13.14
N LEU A 11 9.24 -0.96 13.53
CA LEU A 11 10.38 -1.28 12.67
C LEU A 11 9.94 -1.99 11.38
N GLY A 12 9.16 -3.07 11.49
CA GLY A 12 8.66 -3.80 10.33
C GLY A 12 7.73 -2.95 9.48
N GLY A 13 6.91 -2.13 10.13
CA GLY A 13 5.94 -1.23 9.50
C GLY A 13 6.58 -0.12 8.68
N ILE A 14 7.65 0.51 9.20
CA ILE A 14 8.42 1.51 8.46
C ILE A 14 9.03 0.88 7.20
N VAL A 15 9.64 -0.30 7.33
CA VAL A 15 10.23 -1.00 6.17
C VAL A 15 9.16 -1.38 5.15
N ALA A 16 8.02 -1.92 5.59
CA ALA A 16 6.88 -2.20 4.72
C ALA A 16 6.39 -0.92 4.01
N GLY A 17 6.31 0.18 4.75
CA GLY A 17 5.92 1.47 4.21
C GLY A 17 6.87 2.02 3.16
N ILE A 18 8.18 1.88 3.36
CA ILE A 18 9.19 2.27 2.36
C ILE A 18 9.01 1.46 1.08
N ILE A 19 8.77 0.15 1.19
CA ILE A 19 8.50 -0.71 0.02
C ILE A 19 7.27 -0.21 -0.73
N LEU A 20 6.19 0.12 -0.03
CA LEU A 20 4.99 0.72 -0.64
C LEU A 20 5.31 2.07 -1.29
N SER A 21 6.06 2.96 -0.65
CA SER A 21 6.42 4.27 -1.23
C SER A 21 7.24 4.13 -2.51
N VAL A 22 8.24 3.23 -2.52
CA VAL A 22 9.06 2.95 -3.71
C VAL A 22 8.19 2.38 -4.82
N GLY A 23 7.27 1.51 -4.45
CA GLY A 23 6.33 0.90 -5.37
C GLY A 23 5.39 1.89 -6.05
N GLU A 24 4.76 2.74 -5.25
CA GLU A 24 3.92 3.86 -5.70
C GLU A 24 4.70 4.81 -6.60
N TYR A 25 5.96 5.12 -6.28
CA TYR A 25 6.80 5.93 -7.13
C TYR A 25 7.01 5.29 -8.50
N VAL A 26 7.34 4.00 -8.56
CA VAL A 26 7.52 3.28 -9.82
C VAL A 26 6.21 3.23 -10.62
N LEU A 27 5.08 2.94 -9.97
CA LEU A 27 3.77 2.92 -10.61
C LEU A 27 3.43 4.27 -11.23
N ASN A 28 3.49 5.33 -10.44
CA ASN A 28 2.99 6.64 -10.85
C ASN A 28 3.94 7.35 -11.83
N GLU A 29 5.26 7.21 -11.66
CA GLU A 29 6.23 7.89 -12.53
C GLU A 29 6.60 7.07 -13.78
N LYS A 30 6.86 5.77 -13.61
CA LYS A 30 7.42 4.93 -14.69
C LYS A 30 6.35 4.18 -15.49
N VAL A 31 5.33 3.66 -14.81
CA VAL A 31 4.30 2.82 -15.46
C VAL A 31 3.17 3.68 -16.00
N LEU A 32 2.64 4.59 -15.18
CA LEU A 32 1.45 5.39 -15.49
C LEU A 32 1.75 6.85 -15.79
N GLY A 33 2.98 7.32 -15.63
CA GLY A 33 3.32 8.75 -15.71
C GLY A 33 2.86 9.41 -17.02
N ALA A 34 3.10 8.75 -18.16
CA ALA A 34 2.63 9.25 -19.45
C ALA A 34 1.09 9.29 -19.55
N GLN A 35 0.41 8.23 -19.10
CA GLN A 35 -1.06 8.15 -19.12
C GLN A 35 -1.70 9.19 -18.19
N MET A 36 -1.13 9.39 -17.00
CA MET A 36 -1.58 10.40 -16.04
C MET A 36 -1.38 11.81 -16.56
N LYS A 37 -0.25 12.11 -17.21
CA LYS A 37 -0.05 13.43 -17.83
C LYS A 37 -1.08 13.72 -18.92
N THR A 38 -1.37 12.73 -19.77
CA THR A 38 -2.43 12.86 -20.78
C THR A 38 -3.80 13.06 -20.13
N PHE A 39 -4.12 12.30 -19.08
CA PHE A 39 -5.38 12.41 -18.36
C PHE A 39 -5.56 13.78 -17.70
N PHE A 40 -4.53 14.30 -17.04
CA PHE A 40 -4.52 15.62 -16.40
C PHE A 40 -4.71 16.73 -17.42
N THR A 41 -4.03 16.63 -18.56
CA THR A 41 -4.17 17.60 -19.66
C THR A 41 -5.57 17.59 -20.24
N ALA A 42 -6.14 16.40 -20.50
CA ALA A 42 -7.48 16.25 -21.06
C ALA A 42 -8.58 16.81 -20.14
N HIS A 43 -8.41 16.68 -18.82
CA HIS A 43 -9.37 17.14 -17.82
C HIS A 43 -9.04 18.52 -17.25
N LYS A 44 -7.96 19.16 -17.71
CA LYS A 44 -7.46 20.47 -17.22
C LYS A 44 -7.21 20.47 -15.70
N PHE A 45 -6.74 19.34 -15.16
CA PHE A 45 -6.32 19.27 -13.77
C PHE A 45 -4.97 19.96 -13.58
N ALA A 46 -4.80 20.63 -12.44
CA ALA A 46 -3.50 21.16 -12.06
C ALA A 46 -2.55 19.99 -11.78
N GLU A 47 -1.32 20.08 -12.29
CA GLU A 47 -0.27 19.13 -11.90
C GLU A 47 0.01 19.28 -10.40
N PRO A 48 0.26 18.17 -9.68
CA PRO A 48 0.57 18.24 -8.26
C PRO A 48 1.84 19.08 -8.06
N PRO A 49 1.88 20.01 -7.07
CA PRO A 49 3.09 20.77 -6.80
C PRO A 49 4.21 19.83 -6.35
N GLY A 50 5.48 20.18 -6.62
CA GLY A 50 6.63 19.36 -6.20
C GLY A 50 6.71 19.11 -4.69
N SER A 51 6.03 19.94 -3.88
CA SER A 51 5.86 19.77 -2.43
C SER A 51 4.80 18.74 -2.03
N PHE A 52 4.14 18.08 -2.98
CA PHE A 52 3.10 17.08 -2.72
C PHE A 52 3.67 15.78 -2.16
N LEU A 53 4.86 15.36 -2.60
CA LEU A 53 5.47 14.04 -2.31
C LEU A 53 5.56 13.62 -0.82
N PRO A 54 5.84 14.52 0.15
CA PRO A 54 5.94 14.12 1.56
C PRO A 54 4.65 13.53 2.13
N ILE A 55 3.49 13.95 1.65
CA ILE A 55 2.18 13.50 2.13
C ILE A 55 1.91 12.02 1.78
N PRO A 56 1.92 11.59 0.49
CA PRO A 56 1.71 10.19 0.14
C PRO A 56 2.81 9.28 0.70
N ILE A 57 4.06 9.75 0.80
CA ILE A 57 5.13 8.99 1.46
C ILE A 57 4.79 8.80 2.95
N GLY A 58 4.40 9.86 3.66
CA GLY A 58 3.99 9.74 5.06
C GLY A 58 2.82 8.78 5.25
N LEU A 59 1.81 8.83 4.37
CA LEU A 59 0.65 7.94 4.42
C LEU A 59 1.00 6.49 4.14
N THR A 60 1.87 6.22 3.17
CA THR A 60 2.32 4.85 2.85
C THR A 60 3.16 4.26 3.99
N ILE A 61 3.93 5.08 4.71
CA ILE A 61 4.62 4.66 5.94
C ILE A 61 3.64 4.27 7.04
N VAL A 62 2.64 5.12 7.30
CA VAL A 62 1.58 4.82 8.28
C VAL A 62 0.83 3.54 7.88
N LEU A 63 0.52 3.38 6.59
CA LEU A 63 -0.15 2.20 6.08
C LEU A 63 0.69 0.93 6.28
N GLY A 64 2.00 0.98 6.02
CA GLY A 64 2.92 -0.11 6.30
C GLY A 64 2.89 -0.53 7.78
N ILE A 65 2.86 0.44 8.69
CA ILE A 65 2.69 0.19 10.14
C ILE A 65 1.35 -0.46 10.44
N VAL A 66 0.26 0.02 9.84
CA VAL A 66 -1.09 -0.55 10.00
C VAL A 66 -1.14 -2.00 9.50
N ILE A 67 -0.50 -2.31 8.37
CA ILE A 67 -0.43 -3.68 7.83
C ILE A 67 0.32 -4.62 8.79
N VAL A 68 1.48 -4.20 9.30
CA VAL A 68 2.27 -5.03 10.24
C VAL A 68 1.57 -5.15 11.60
N LEU A 69 0.90 -4.10 12.05
CA LEU A 69 0.04 -4.16 13.24
C LEU A 69 -1.13 -5.14 13.03
N GLY A 70 -1.76 -5.09 11.86
CA GLY A 70 -2.79 -6.03 11.45
C GLY A 70 -2.28 -7.47 11.49
N TYR A 71 -1.11 -7.73 10.89
CA TYR A 71 -0.42 -9.03 10.97
C TYR A 71 -0.22 -9.47 12.43
N ALA A 72 0.33 -8.61 13.29
CA ALA A 72 0.53 -8.91 14.70
C ALA A 72 -0.78 -9.23 15.44
N ALA A 73 -1.86 -8.51 15.13
CA ALA A 73 -3.18 -8.70 15.76
C ALA A 73 -3.88 -10.00 15.33
N ILE A 74 -3.70 -10.44 14.08
CA ILE A 74 -4.31 -11.67 13.57
C ILE A 74 -3.42 -12.91 13.79
N ARG A 75 -2.11 -12.72 14.01
CA ARG A 75 -1.13 -13.79 14.25
C ARG A 75 -1.53 -14.80 15.33
N PRO A 76 -2.09 -14.41 16.49
CA PRO A 76 -2.51 -15.39 17.50
C PRO A 76 -3.58 -16.39 17.03
N ARG A 77 -4.34 -16.04 15.98
CA ARG A 77 -5.41 -16.89 15.43
C ARG A 77 -4.95 -17.71 14.22
N PHE A 78 -4.13 -17.11 13.36
CA PHE A 78 -3.70 -17.73 12.09
C PHE A 78 -2.29 -18.35 12.15
N GLY A 79 -1.56 -18.16 13.25
CA GLY A 79 -0.18 -18.59 13.40
C GLY A 79 0.81 -17.60 12.78
N ALA A 80 2.09 -17.85 13.03
CA ALA A 80 3.19 -17.08 12.45
C ALA A 80 3.46 -17.50 11.00
N GLY A 81 3.82 -16.55 10.12
CA GLY A 81 4.36 -16.86 8.80
C GLY A 81 3.71 -16.11 7.64
N ALA A 82 4.14 -16.48 6.43
CA ALA A 82 3.79 -15.81 5.18
C ALA A 82 2.27 -15.78 4.92
N LYS A 83 1.54 -16.86 5.24
CA LYS A 83 0.09 -16.93 5.04
C LYS A 83 -0.64 -15.82 5.79
N THR A 84 -0.27 -15.59 7.05
CA THR A 84 -0.86 -14.54 7.89
C THR A 84 -0.50 -13.14 7.39
N ALA A 85 0.73 -12.94 6.90
CA ALA A 85 1.14 -11.69 6.29
C ALA A 85 0.33 -11.37 5.01
N ILE A 86 0.11 -12.37 4.16
CA ILE A 86 -0.72 -12.23 2.96
C ILE A 86 -2.16 -11.88 3.35
N ILE A 87 -2.73 -12.50 4.38
CA ILE A 87 -4.08 -12.16 4.85
C ILE A 87 -4.14 -10.68 5.27
N ALA A 88 -3.17 -10.20 6.05
CA ALA A 88 -3.11 -8.79 6.45
C ALA A 88 -2.96 -7.85 5.23
N ALA A 89 -2.13 -8.22 4.26
CA ALA A 89 -1.97 -7.49 3.00
C ALA A 89 -3.28 -7.41 2.22
N LEU A 90 -4.01 -8.53 2.10
CA LEU A 90 -5.27 -8.59 1.36
C LEU A 90 -6.35 -7.72 2.01
N PHE A 91 -6.41 -7.66 3.35
CA PHE A 91 -7.34 -6.74 4.03
C PHE A 91 -7.04 -5.28 3.70
N ALA A 92 -5.77 -4.89 3.77
CA ALA A 92 -5.36 -3.52 3.45
C ALA A 92 -5.53 -3.19 1.96
N TRP A 93 -5.17 -4.11 1.07
CA TRP A 93 -5.32 -3.96 -0.37
C TRP A 93 -6.80 -3.86 -0.76
N PHE A 94 -7.66 -4.70 -0.21
CA PHE A 94 -9.10 -4.61 -0.49
C PHE A 94 -9.69 -3.28 0.00
N GLY A 95 -9.37 -2.86 1.23
CA GLY A 95 -9.91 -1.63 1.82
C GLY A 95 -9.39 -0.36 1.14
N CYS A 96 -8.09 -0.27 0.89
CA CYS A 96 -7.46 0.94 0.37
C CYS A 96 -7.43 1.00 -1.16
N TYR A 97 -7.17 -0.14 -1.83
CA TYR A 97 -6.97 -0.18 -3.27
C TYR A 97 -8.24 -0.57 -4.02
N VAL A 98 -8.89 -1.68 -3.64
CA VAL A 98 -10.09 -2.12 -4.36
C VAL A 98 -11.27 -1.20 -4.05
N TYR A 99 -11.64 -1.06 -2.78
CA TYR A 99 -12.83 -0.30 -2.41
C TYR A 99 -12.66 1.19 -2.75
N CYS A 100 -11.68 1.87 -2.15
CA CYS A 100 -11.47 3.30 -2.41
C CYS A 100 -10.99 3.59 -3.84
N GLY A 101 -10.12 2.75 -4.41
CA GLY A 101 -9.60 2.97 -5.76
C GLY A 101 -10.67 2.82 -6.83
N ILE A 102 -11.55 1.82 -6.74
CA ILE A 102 -12.65 1.65 -7.71
C ILE A 102 -13.66 2.79 -7.64
N ILE A 103 -14.06 3.21 -6.43
CA ILE A 103 -15.00 4.32 -6.26
C ILE A 103 -14.44 5.61 -6.87
N ASN A 104 -13.18 5.93 -6.57
CA ASN A 104 -12.51 7.10 -7.16
C ASN A 104 -12.35 6.95 -8.67
N ALA A 105 -11.95 5.78 -9.17
CA ALA A 105 -11.79 5.54 -10.60
C ALA A 105 -13.10 5.76 -11.38
N LEU A 106 -14.23 5.28 -10.85
CA LEU A 106 -15.54 5.51 -11.43
C LEU A 106 -15.96 6.99 -11.37
N LEU A 107 -15.69 7.67 -10.25
CA LEU A 107 -16.02 9.09 -10.08
C LEU A 107 -15.25 9.99 -11.04
N PHE A 108 -13.97 9.71 -11.26
CA PHE A 108 -13.08 10.51 -12.11
C PHE A 108 -13.02 10.01 -13.56
N GLY A 109 -13.74 8.94 -13.91
CA GLY A 109 -13.72 8.39 -15.27
C GLY A 109 -12.35 7.84 -15.70
N ILE A 110 -11.60 7.26 -14.76
CA ILE A 110 -10.30 6.65 -15.04
C ILE A 110 -10.49 5.46 -16.01
N PRO A 111 -9.68 5.36 -17.08
CA PRO A 111 -9.74 4.25 -18.02
C PRO A 111 -9.61 2.86 -17.34
N MET A 112 -10.40 1.88 -17.79
CA MET A 112 -10.44 0.54 -17.21
C MET A 112 -9.07 -0.17 -17.27
N ASN A 113 -8.29 0.04 -18.32
CA ASN A 113 -6.93 -0.50 -18.46
C ASN A 113 -5.99 0.05 -17.37
N THR A 114 -6.03 1.35 -17.09
CA THR A 114 -5.26 1.98 -16.01
C THR A 114 -5.67 1.43 -14.66
N MET A 115 -6.98 1.29 -14.41
CA MET A 115 -7.51 0.73 -13.17
C MET A 115 -7.02 -0.71 -12.94
N LEU A 116 -7.04 -1.57 -13.96
CA LEU A 116 -6.55 -2.95 -13.87
C LEU A 116 -5.05 -3.00 -13.55
N ILE A 117 -4.25 -2.13 -14.16
CA ILE A 117 -2.81 -2.03 -13.88
C ILE A 117 -2.59 -1.66 -12.40
N VAL A 118 -3.26 -0.62 -11.90
CA VAL A 118 -3.15 -0.18 -10.50
C VAL A 118 -3.55 -1.29 -9.54
N LEU A 119 -4.65 -2.00 -9.80
CA LEU A 119 -5.14 -3.07 -8.92
C LEU A 119 -4.16 -4.25 -8.81
N VAL A 120 -3.64 -4.73 -9.95
CA VAL A 120 -2.69 -5.84 -9.98
C VAL A 120 -1.35 -5.42 -9.38
N TRP A 121 -0.89 -4.22 -9.70
CA TRP A 121 0.36 -3.67 -9.17
C TRP A 121 0.29 -3.54 -7.64
N GLY A 122 -0.75 -2.87 -7.12
CA GLY A 122 -0.95 -2.71 -5.69
C GLY A 122 -1.08 -4.05 -4.96
N LEU A 123 -1.68 -5.07 -5.59
CA LEU A 123 -1.77 -6.40 -4.98
C LEU A 123 -0.38 -6.98 -4.70
N VAL A 124 0.51 -6.91 -5.69
CA VAL A 124 1.88 -7.43 -5.59
C VAL A 124 2.65 -6.66 -4.52
N GLU A 125 2.56 -5.34 -4.51
CA GLU A 125 3.32 -4.50 -3.59
C GLU A 125 2.87 -4.65 -2.15
N TYR A 126 1.57 -4.72 -1.90
CA TYR A 126 1.04 -4.94 -0.56
C TYR A 126 1.47 -6.29 0.00
N ILE A 127 1.48 -7.33 -0.85
CA ILE A 127 1.95 -8.66 -0.44
C ILE A 127 3.45 -8.60 -0.11
N ILE A 128 4.29 -8.01 -0.96
CA ILE A 128 5.74 -7.91 -0.71
C ILE A 128 6.02 -7.10 0.56
N ALA A 129 5.39 -5.94 0.71
CA ALA A 129 5.54 -5.07 1.87
C ALA A 129 5.13 -5.78 3.17
N ALA A 130 3.99 -6.48 3.16
CA ALA A 130 3.53 -7.23 4.31
C ALA A 130 4.45 -8.40 4.65
N LEU A 131 4.96 -9.14 3.65
CA LEU A 131 5.89 -10.25 3.87
C LEU A 131 7.19 -9.77 4.51
N VAL A 132 7.78 -8.69 4.00
CA VAL A 132 9.01 -8.12 4.55
C VAL A 132 8.78 -7.54 5.94
N GLY A 133 7.69 -6.78 6.13
CA GLY A 133 7.33 -6.21 7.43
C GLY A 133 7.05 -7.28 8.49
N ALA A 134 6.35 -8.35 8.11
CA ALA A 134 6.07 -9.49 8.97
C ALA A 134 7.33 -10.31 9.30
N TRP A 135 8.29 -10.42 8.38
CA TRP A 135 9.57 -11.09 8.62
C TRP A 135 10.42 -10.37 9.69
N LEU A 136 10.35 -9.04 9.71
CA LEU A 136 11.01 -8.21 10.72
C LEU A 136 10.27 -8.21 12.07
N TYR A 137 9.00 -8.58 12.08
CA TYR A 137 8.19 -8.71 13.28
C TYR A 137 8.49 -10.03 14.02
N LYS A 138 8.91 -9.90 15.27
CA LYS A 138 9.05 -11.03 16.20
C LYS A 138 8.28 -10.68 17.48
N GLU A 139 7.49 -11.63 17.97
CA GLU A 139 6.99 -11.54 19.35
C GLU A 139 8.22 -11.61 20.26
N GLY A 140 8.37 -10.58 21.10
CA GLY A 140 9.37 -10.56 22.17
C GLY A 140 8.81 -11.21 23.42
#